data_AF-A0A433A216-F1
#
_entry.id   AF-A0A433A216-F1
#
_cell.length_a   1.000
_cell.length_b   1.000
_cell.length_c   1.000
_cell.angle_alpha   90.00
_cell.angle_beta   90.00
_cell.angle_gamma   90.00
#
_symmetry.space_group_name_H-M   'P 1'
#
loop_
_entity.id
_entity.type
_entity.pdbx_description
1 polymer ?
#
loop_
_entity_poly.entity_id
_entity_poly.type
_entity_poly.pdbx_seq_one_letter_code
_entity_poly.pdbx_strand_id
1 'polypeptide(L)'
;MTIHRSLPKHARIVQFLNSFETADWLFLLLEYIEGTDLYWWITQKSDQYDHTGRKLTERERLEVVRGVFKQCLEAVSVVHESGVSHRDLKPEVRALLV
;
A
#
# COMPACT_ATOMS: atom_id res chain seq x y z
N MET A 1 14.01 12.09 -7.07
CA MET A 1 13.25 12.27 -5.80
C MET A 1 12.09 13.27 -5.89
N THR A 2 11.80 13.84 -7.06
CA THR A 2 10.78 14.89 -7.19
C THR A 2 9.35 14.35 -7.06
N ILE A 3 9.10 13.13 -7.54
CA ILE A 3 7.75 12.54 -7.62
C ILE A 3 7.20 12.18 -6.23
N HIS A 4 8.00 11.50 -5.40
CA HIS A 4 7.57 11.13 -4.05
C HIS A 4 7.23 12.32 -3.14
N ARG A 5 7.93 13.45 -3.30
CA ARG A 5 7.64 14.69 -2.54
C ARG A 5 6.50 15.51 -3.13
N SER A 6 6.16 15.31 -4.41
CA SER A 6 5.09 16.07 -5.08
C SER A 6 3.70 15.52 -4.79
N LEU A 7 3.59 14.31 -4.22
CA LEU A 7 2.30 13.74 -3.85
C LEU A 7 1.77 14.35 -2.55
N PRO A 8 0.46 14.63 -2.47
CA PRO A 8 -0.15 15.06 -1.22
C PRO A 8 -0.10 13.92 -0.19
N LYS A 9 -0.01 14.30 1.10
CA LYS A 9 -0.12 13.33 2.19
C LYS A 9 -1.49 12.67 2.15
N HIS A 10 -1.50 11.33 2.09
CA HIS A 10 -2.74 10.55 2.03
C HIS A 10 -2.58 9.25 2.82
N ALA A 11 -3.63 8.83 3.54
CA ALA A 11 -3.58 7.64 4.42
C ALA A 11 -3.38 6.31 3.68
N ARG A 12 -3.49 6.31 2.35
CA ARG A 12 -3.33 5.11 1.48
C ARG A 12 -2.08 5.15 0.61
N ILE A 13 -1.19 6.12 0.83
CA ILE A 13 0.07 6.28 0.10
C ILE A 13 1.20 6.34 1.13
N VAL A 14 2.23 5.51 0.99
CA VAL A 14 3.37 5.55 1.90
C VAL A 14 4.10 6.85 1.75
N GLN A 15 4.30 7.52 2.88
CA GLN A 15 5.00 8.79 2.90
C GLN A 15 6.51 8.57 2.81
N PHE A 16 7.12 9.30 1.89
CA PHE A 16 8.56 9.51 1.92
C PHE A 16 8.90 10.50 3.04
N LEU A 17 9.69 10.04 4.01
CA LEU A 17 10.04 10.82 5.20
C LEU A 17 11.34 11.59 4.96
N ASN A 18 12.40 10.91 4.52
CA ASN A 18 13.69 11.53 4.27
C ASN A 18 14.59 10.66 3.39
N SER A 19 15.75 11.18 2.99
CA SER A 19 16.82 10.41 2.37
C SER A 19 18.18 10.83 2.87
N PHE A 20 19.12 9.89 2.88
CA PHE A 20 20.51 10.12 3.21
C PHE A 20 21.38 9.45 2.17
N GLU A 21 22.54 10.03 1.90
CA GLU A 21 23.48 9.51 0.92
C GLU A 21 24.85 9.34 1.57
N THR A 22 25.52 8.27 1.20
CA THR A 22 26.92 7.99 1.49
C THR A 22 27.68 7.96 0.15
N ALA A 23 28.99 7.70 0.16
CA ALA A 23 29.75 7.61 -1.09
C ALA A 23 29.20 6.56 -2.06
N ASP A 24 28.62 5.47 -1.53
CA ASP A 24 28.23 4.30 -2.33
C ASP A 24 26.72 3.98 -2.30
N TRP A 25 25.98 4.59 -1.37
CA TRP A 25 24.59 4.20 -1.10
C TRP A 25 23.65 5.38 -0.89
N LEU A 26 22.45 5.25 -1.48
CA LEU A 26 21.30 6.09 -1.23
C LEU A 26 20.30 5.35 -0.34
N PHE A 27 19.97 5.94 0.81
CA PHE A 27 19.00 5.42 1.76
C PHE A 27 17.70 6.21 1.66
N LEU A 28 16.58 5.51 1.49
CA LEU A 28 15.23 6.09 1.52
C LEU A 28 14.57 5.74 2.86
N LEU A 29 14.15 6.77 3.58
CA LEU A 29 13.38 6.63 4.81
C LEU A 29 11.90 6.81 4.48
N LEU A 30 11.13 5.74 4.71
CA LEU A 30 9.73 5.63 4.35
C LEU A 30 8.90 5.33 5.61
N GLU A 31 7.61 5.64 5.56
CA GLU A 31 6.66 5.20 6.58
C GLU A 31 6.67 3.67 6.71
N TYR A 32 6.75 3.19 7.96
CA TYR A 32 6.68 1.76 8.25
C TYR A 32 5.23 1.29 8.28
N ILE A 33 4.93 0.23 7.53
CA ILE A 33 3.62 -0.43 7.55
C ILE A 33 3.75 -1.75 8.33
N GLU A 34 2.98 -1.86 9.40
CA GLU A 34 2.91 -3.08 10.20
C GLU A 34 2.16 -4.20 9.45
N GLY A 35 2.62 -5.45 9.61
CA GLY A 35 1.97 -6.63 9.03
C GLY A 35 2.59 -7.13 7.71
N THR A 36 1.88 -8.04 7.03
CA THR A 36 2.33 -8.68 5.78
C THR A 36 1.90 -7.88 4.54
N ASP A 37 2.53 -8.12 3.40
CA ASP A 37 2.01 -7.56 2.13
C ASP A 37 0.67 -8.17 1.74
N LEU A 38 -0.03 -7.48 0.83
CA LEU A 38 -1.37 -7.86 0.42
C LEU A 38 -1.38 -9.23 -0.30
N TYR A 39 -0.35 -9.52 -1.09
CA TYR A 39 -0.19 -10.83 -1.71
C TYR A 39 -0.13 -11.95 -0.66
N TRP A 40 0.73 -11.80 0.36
CA TRP A 40 0.82 -12.74 1.47
C TRP A 40 -0.49 -12.85 2.25
N TRP A 41 -1.15 -11.72 2.51
CA TRP A 41 -2.43 -11.69 3.22
C TRP A 41 -3.54 -12.48 2.49
N ILE A 42 -3.64 -12.34 1.17
CA ILE A 42 -4.60 -13.09 0.36
C ILE A 42 -4.21 -14.57 0.23
N THR A 43 -2.94 -14.86 -0.06
CA THR A 43 -2.50 -16.23 -0.41
C THR A 43 -2.40 -17.16 0.79
N GLN A 44 -2.05 -16.65 1.98
CA GLN A 44 -1.97 -17.45 3.21
C GLN A 44 -3.31 -17.74 3.86
N LYS A 45 -4.44 -17.35 3.25
CA LYS A 45 -5.77 -17.45 3.88
C LYS A 45 -5.89 -16.62 5.16
N SER A 46 -5.04 -15.60 5.35
CA SER A 46 -5.15 -14.65 6.46
C SER A 46 -6.42 -13.80 6.38
N ASP A 47 -7.03 -13.75 5.20
CA ASP A 47 -8.37 -13.19 4.98
C ASP A 47 -9.51 -14.06 5.52
N GLN A 48 -9.25 -15.27 6.02
CA GLN A 48 -10.29 -16.16 6.57
C GLN A 48 -10.73 -15.82 7.97
N TYR A 49 -10.01 -14.94 8.67
CA TYR A 49 -10.31 -14.57 10.03
C TYR A 49 -10.38 -13.06 10.15
N ASP A 50 -11.32 -12.55 10.95
CA ASP A 50 -11.27 -11.16 11.37
C ASP A 50 -10.21 -10.93 12.46
N HIS A 51 -10.02 -9.67 12.85
CA HIS A 51 -9.06 -9.26 13.88
C HIS A 51 -9.33 -9.88 15.26
N THR A 52 -10.48 -10.52 15.49
CA THR A 52 -10.82 -11.23 16.74
C THR A 52 -10.52 -12.73 16.66
N GLY A 53 -10.08 -13.22 15.49
CA GLY A 53 -9.87 -14.65 15.24
C GLY A 53 -11.15 -15.41 14.87
N ARG A 54 -12.27 -14.72 14.57
CA ARG A 54 -13.49 -15.37 14.09
C ARG A 54 -13.35 -15.70 12.62
N LYS A 55 -13.70 -16.93 12.25
CA LYS A 55 -13.70 -17.37 10.85
C LYS A 55 -14.79 -16.65 10.06
N LEU A 56 -14.39 -16.05 8.94
CA LEU A 56 -15.24 -15.34 8.00
C LEU A 56 -15.89 -16.30 7.00
N THR A 57 -17.14 -16.02 6.66
CA THR A 57 -17.82 -16.62 5.51
C THR A 57 -17.22 -16.14 4.20
N GLU A 58 -17.45 -16.87 3.11
CA GLU A 58 -16.99 -16.45 1.77
C GLU A 58 -17.49 -15.05 1.40
N ARG A 59 -18.75 -14.74 1.72
CA ARG A 59 -19.33 -13.41 1.48
C ARG A 59 -18.60 -12.32 2.26
N GLU A 60 -18.32 -12.54 3.54
CA GLU A 60 -17.57 -11.58 4.35
C GLU A 60 -16.14 -11.40 3.84
N ARG A 61 -15.47 -12.47 3.43
CA ARG A 61 -14.13 -12.42 2.80
C ARG A 61 -14.14 -11.54 1.55
N LEU A 62 -15.13 -11.72 0.68
CA LEU A 62 -15.28 -10.90 -0.52
C LEU A 62 -15.49 -9.42 -0.19
N GLU A 63 -16.23 -9.09 0.87
CA GLU A 63 -16.38 -7.70 1.30
C GLU A 63 -15.07 -7.11 1.83
N VAL A 64 -14.24 -7.89 2.55
CA VAL A 64 -12.91 -7.41 2.97
C VAL A 64 -12.01 -7.17 1.76
N VAL A 65 -11.94 -8.12 0.83
CA VAL A 65 -11.13 -7.98 -0.40
C VAL A 65 -11.60 -6.78 -1.23
N ARG A 66 -12.91 -6.59 -1.39
CA ARG A 66 -13.49 -5.42 -2.05
C ARG A 66 -13.07 -4.13 -1.34
N GLY A 67 -13.11 -4.12 0.00
CA GLY A 67 -12.68 -2.98 0.81
C GLY A 67 -11.22 -2.62 0.59
N VAL A 68 -10.32 -3.61 0.55
CA VAL A 68 -8.90 -3.40 0.23
C VAL A 68 -8.73 -2.85 -1.18
N PHE A 69 -9.41 -3.44 -2.17
CA PHE A 69 -9.32 -2.98 -3.56
C PHE A 69 -9.76 -1.51 -3.70
N LYS A 70 -10.83 -1.12 -2.98
CA LYS A 70 -11.27 0.27 -2.93
C LYS A 70 -10.20 1.21 -2.38
N GLN A 71 -9.50 0.82 -1.32
CA GLN A 71 -8.39 1.61 -0.77
C GLN A 71 -7.26 1.80 -1.77
N CYS A 72 -6.93 0.77 -2.56
CA CYS A 72 -5.97 0.88 -3.65
C CYS A 72 -6.43 1.89 -4.71
N LEU A 73 -7.72 1.84 -5.11
CA LEU A 73 -8.29 2.77 -6.08
C LEU A 73 -8.29 4.22 -5.56
N GLU A 74 -8.60 4.44 -4.29
CA GLU A 74 -8.52 5.76 -3.66
C GLU A 74 -7.09 6.33 -3.75
N ALA A 75 -6.09 5.50 -3.45
CA ALA A 75 -4.70 5.88 -3.53
C ALA A 75 -4.26 6.20 -4.98
N VAL A 76 -4.68 5.37 -5.94
CA VAL A 76 -4.41 5.59 -7.38
C VAL A 76 -5.07 6.89 -7.88
N SER A 77 -6.29 7.20 -7.44
CA SER A 77 -6.97 8.45 -7.79
C SER A 77 -6.12 9.66 -7.42
N VAL A 78 -5.60 9.70 -6.19
CA VAL A 78 -4.77 10.80 -5.69
C VAL A 78 -3.47 10.94 -6.49
N VAL A 79 -2.83 9.82 -6.85
CA VAL A 79 -1.62 9.82 -7.67
C VAL A 79 -1.92 10.37 -9.08
N HIS A 80 -3.04 9.94 -9.67
CA HIS A 80 -3.46 10.40 -11.00
C HIS A 80 -3.88 11.88 -11.01
N GLU A 81 -4.56 12.37 -9.97
CA GLU A 81 -4.89 13.79 -9.78
C GLU A 81 -3.64 14.67 -9.70
N SER A 82 -2.52 14.11 -9.23
CA SER A 82 -1.22 14.78 -9.20
C SER A 82 -0.48 14.71 -10.55
N GLY A 83 -1.10 14.18 -11.60
CA GLY A 83 -0.52 14.03 -12.93
C GLY A 83 0.54 12.92 -13.04
N VAL A 84 0.61 12.05 -12.03
CA VAL A 84 1.59 10.95 -11.96
C VAL A 84 0.89 9.63 -12.28
N SER A 85 1.60 8.70 -12.91
CA SER A 85 1.09 7.34 -13.13
C SER A 85 2.06 6.35 -12.49
N HIS A 86 1.56 5.44 -11.64
CA HIS A 86 2.38 4.54 -10.83
C HIS A 86 3.18 3.53 -11.66
N ARG A 87 2.62 3.07 -12.78
CA ARG A 87 3.25 2.16 -13.77
C ARG A 87 3.63 0.74 -13.30
N ASP A 88 3.69 0.47 -11.99
CA ASP A 88 3.98 -0.88 -11.48
C ASP A 88 3.03 -1.31 -10.34
N LEU A 89 1.72 -1.10 -10.53
CA LEU A 89 0.72 -1.46 -9.53
C LEU A 89 0.52 -2.99 -9.51
N LYS A 90 0.93 -3.64 -8.42
CA LYS A 90 0.78 -5.09 -8.23
C LYS A 90 0.47 -5.46 -6.77
N PRO A 91 -0.12 -6.65 -6.48
CA PRO A 91 -0.56 -7.03 -5.13
C PRO A 91 0.57 -7.19 -4.10
N GLU A 92 1.82 -7.34 -4.52
CA GLU A 92 2.99 -7.43 -3.65
C GLU A 92 3.34 -6.08 -3.02
N VAL A 93 2.78 -4.98 -3.54
CA VAL A 93 3.02 -3.62 -3.07
C VAL A 93 2.18 -3.36 -1.82
N ARG A 94 2.84 -3.21 -0.65
CA ARG A 94 2.21 -2.87 0.64
C ARG A 94 1.48 -1.52 0.61
N ALA A 95 1.99 -0.58 -0.17
CA ALA A 95 1.40 0.73 -0.44
C ALA A 95 2.13 1.38 -1.62
N LEU A 96 1.43 2.24 -2.37
CA LEU A 96 1.98 2.94 -3.53
C LEU A 96 3.25 3.70 -3.14
N LEU A 97 4.40 3.22 -3.60
CA LEU A 97 5.62 4.00 -3.73
C LEU A 97 5.69 4.46 -5.18
N VAL A 98 5.81 5.77 -5.41
CA VAL A 98 5.69 6.37 -6.75
C VAL A 98 7.01 6.96 -7.22
#